data_AF-A0AA90SZZ8-F1
#
_entry.id   AF-A0AA90SZZ8-F1
#
_cell.length_a   1.000
_cell.length_b   1.000
_cell.length_c   1.000
_cell.angle_alpha   90.00
_cell.angle_beta   90.00
_cell.angle_gamma   90.00
#
_symmetry.space_group_name_H-M   'P 1'
#
loop_
_entity.id
_entity.type
_entity.pdbx_description
1 polymer ?
#
loop_
_entity_poly.entity_id
_entity_poly.type
_entity_poly.pdbx_seq_one_letter_code
_entity_poly.pdbx_strand_id
1 'polypeptide(L)'
;MLVDINGGSGVDTVGFAGLRADYNITTGAGGYAVLPKSGAIGGLKLLANIERFKFSDSTVNVEYDSVVQALYVAYFGRAADYAGMQSFQDQLAKLGAPRDIAGISAAYNTNPGLHKLIDSFSASAESDALYPDGTADFVSAVFKNVLGRSPAEAGLAFWSEAIDSGALSRANAAMSIMSGALQNLTPQGLLDAQRIGNTLAVASDFTLAIDRPSEIAGYGTTLAASMVRTMLATVTAGSDVEAFHAVIKTMLAVMSGELHTTLDAPAAPEAPPLLLVGVAPAAWEGGLA
;
A
#
# COMPACT_ATOMS: atom_id res chain seq x y z
N MET A 1 -26.84 -0.83 3.34
CA MET A 1 -26.38 -2.11 2.77
C MET A 1 -26.41 -3.15 3.88
N LEU A 2 -26.96 -4.35 3.65
CA LEU A 2 -26.90 -5.42 4.65
C LEU A 2 -25.45 -5.93 4.72
N VAL A 3 -24.91 -6.03 5.94
CA VAL A 3 -23.59 -6.62 6.20
C VAL A 3 -23.76 -8.13 6.26
N ASP A 4 -22.93 -8.89 5.54
CA ASP A 4 -22.98 -10.34 5.57
C ASP A 4 -22.36 -10.86 6.88
N ILE A 5 -21.19 -10.32 7.26
CA ILE A 5 -20.48 -10.64 8.51
C ILE A 5 -19.87 -9.37 9.12
N ASN A 6 -20.01 -9.19 10.44
CA ASN A 6 -19.34 -8.15 11.21
C ASN A 6 -18.55 -8.81 12.36
N GLY A 7 -17.21 -8.70 12.37
CA GLY A 7 -16.36 -9.29 13.41
C GLY A 7 -16.46 -8.58 14.76
N GLY A 8 -16.63 -7.26 14.72
CA GLY A 8 -16.80 -6.45 15.91
C GLY A 8 -15.47 -6.03 16.54
N SER A 9 -15.23 -6.45 17.77
CA SER A 9 -14.02 -6.07 18.53
C SER A 9 -13.10 -7.27 18.70
N GLY A 10 -11.81 -7.05 18.49
CA GLY A 10 -10.79 -8.09 18.65
C GLY A 10 -10.06 -8.31 17.35
N VAL A 11 -9.55 -9.53 17.16
CA VAL A 11 -8.97 -9.98 15.90
C VAL A 11 -9.86 -11.07 15.36
N ASP A 12 -10.66 -10.73 14.37
CA ASP A 12 -11.68 -11.58 13.79
C ASP A 12 -11.17 -12.29 12.55
N THR A 13 -11.69 -13.49 12.31
CA THR A 13 -11.21 -14.36 11.23
C THR A 13 -12.36 -15.05 10.54
N VAL A 14 -12.45 -14.88 9.23
CA VAL A 14 -13.46 -15.54 8.39
C VAL A 14 -12.79 -16.61 7.53
N GLY A 15 -13.35 -17.82 7.55
CA GLY A 15 -12.82 -18.97 6.84
C GLY A 15 -13.48 -19.19 5.47
N PHE A 16 -12.67 -19.55 4.48
CA PHE A 16 -13.07 -19.95 3.13
C PHE A 16 -12.47 -21.31 2.80
N ALA A 17 -13.26 -22.20 2.19
CA ALA A 17 -12.87 -23.60 2.00
C ALA A 17 -11.84 -23.82 0.87
N GLY A 18 -11.81 -22.94 -0.15
CA GLY A 18 -10.91 -23.07 -1.30
C GLY A 18 -9.48 -22.57 -1.03
N LEU A 19 -8.65 -22.60 -2.07
CA LEU A 19 -7.30 -22.00 -2.04
C LEU A 19 -7.42 -20.47 -2.12
N ARG A 20 -6.43 -19.73 -1.61
CA ARG A 20 -6.46 -18.25 -1.74
C ARG A 20 -6.60 -17.83 -3.19
N ALA A 21 -5.86 -18.43 -4.11
CA ALA A 21 -5.87 -18.08 -5.53
C ALA A 21 -7.23 -18.22 -6.24
N ASP A 22 -8.21 -18.88 -5.62
CA ASP A 22 -9.56 -19.08 -6.16
C ASP A 22 -10.53 -17.91 -5.85
N TYR A 23 -10.11 -16.93 -5.04
CA TYR A 23 -10.95 -15.83 -4.59
C TYR A 23 -10.40 -14.46 -5.00
N ASN A 24 -11.29 -13.52 -5.27
CA ASN A 24 -10.97 -12.10 -5.31
C ASN A 24 -11.26 -11.52 -3.93
N ILE A 25 -10.37 -10.67 -3.43
CA ILE A 25 -10.58 -9.84 -2.25
C ILE A 25 -10.54 -8.39 -2.72
N THR A 26 -11.62 -7.65 -2.51
CA THR A 26 -11.72 -6.25 -2.90
C THR A 26 -12.22 -5.41 -1.72
N THR A 27 -11.72 -4.19 -1.61
CA THR A 27 -12.23 -3.18 -0.70
C THR A 27 -13.61 -2.70 -1.16
N GLY A 28 -14.43 -2.29 -0.19
CA GLY A 28 -15.75 -1.74 -0.44
C GLY A 28 -16.17 -0.78 0.67
N ALA A 29 -17.32 -0.14 0.50
CA ALA A 29 -17.86 0.76 1.51
C ALA A 29 -18.12 0.00 2.82
N GLY A 30 -17.26 0.22 3.82
CA GLY A 30 -17.39 -0.35 5.17
C GLY A 30 -16.72 -1.71 5.39
N GLY A 31 -15.86 -2.18 4.49
CA GLY A 31 -15.11 -3.42 4.69
C GLY A 31 -14.58 -4.04 3.40
N TYR A 32 -14.59 -5.36 3.33
CA TYR A 32 -14.11 -6.14 2.19
C TYR A 32 -15.23 -6.99 1.58
N ALA A 33 -15.07 -7.34 0.31
CA ALA A 33 -15.78 -8.43 -0.34
C ALA A 33 -14.79 -9.55 -0.65
N VAL A 34 -15.19 -10.80 -0.46
CA VAL A 34 -14.42 -11.99 -0.80
C VAL A 34 -15.28 -12.89 -1.66
N LEU A 35 -15.01 -12.93 -2.96
CA LEU A 35 -15.86 -13.60 -3.96
C LEU A 35 -15.06 -14.65 -4.74
N PRO A 36 -15.60 -15.87 -4.98
CA PRO A 36 -14.97 -16.85 -5.85
C PRO A 36 -14.76 -16.30 -7.27
N LYS A 37 -13.55 -16.47 -7.82
CA LYS A 37 -13.21 -16.08 -9.20
C LYS A 37 -14.02 -16.83 -10.26
N SER A 38 -14.49 -18.03 -9.93
CA SER A 38 -15.35 -18.85 -10.78
C SER A 38 -16.77 -18.32 -10.94
N GLY A 39 -17.19 -17.33 -10.13
CA GLY A 39 -18.58 -16.88 -10.06
C GLY A 39 -19.50 -17.86 -9.33
N ALA A 40 -18.95 -18.90 -8.68
CA ALA A 40 -19.72 -19.84 -7.89
C ALA A 40 -20.34 -19.18 -6.64
N ILE A 41 -21.41 -19.79 -6.13
CA ILE A 41 -22.00 -19.47 -4.82
C ILE A 41 -20.99 -19.76 -3.69
N GLY A 42 -20.98 -18.91 -2.65
CA GLY A 42 -20.09 -19.07 -1.48
C GLY A 42 -19.16 -17.88 -1.20
N GLY A 43 -19.29 -16.78 -1.95
CA GLY A 43 -18.65 -15.51 -1.63
C GLY A 43 -19.48 -14.63 -0.70
N LEU A 44 -18.82 -13.69 -0.03
CA LEU A 44 -19.41 -12.69 0.86
C LEU A 44 -19.12 -11.29 0.29
N LYS A 45 -20.15 -10.45 0.21
CA LYS A 45 -20.10 -9.14 -0.44
C LYS A 45 -19.79 -8.00 0.53
N LEU A 46 -20.06 -8.18 1.82
CA LEU A 46 -19.72 -7.19 2.84
C LEU A 46 -19.28 -7.85 4.14
N LEU A 47 -17.97 -7.89 4.35
CA LEU A 47 -17.31 -8.28 5.60
C LEU A 47 -16.77 -7.03 6.29
N ALA A 48 -17.43 -6.61 7.38
CA ALA A 48 -17.03 -5.45 8.16
C ALA A 48 -16.24 -5.88 9.40
N ASN A 49 -15.26 -5.06 9.82
CA ASN A 49 -14.45 -5.28 11.02
C ASN A 49 -13.86 -6.71 11.08
N ILE A 50 -13.19 -7.12 10.00
CA ILE A 50 -12.48 -8.41 9.92
C ILE A 50 -11.00 -8.12 9.68
N GLU A 51 -10.14 -8.77 10.46
CA GLU A 51 -8.68 -8.61 10.36
C GLU A 51 -8.05 -9.71 9.50
N ARG A 52 -8.67 -10.90 9.39
CA ARG A 52 -8.07 -12.04 8.68
C ARG A 52 -9.06 -12.84 7.85
N PHE A 53 -8.62 -13.22 6.65
CA PHE A 53 -9.29 -14.19 5.79
C PHE A 53 -8.46 -15.46 5.74
N LYS A 54 -9.01 -16.56 6.27
CA LYS A 54 -8.36 -17.87 6.32
C LYS A 54 -8.80 -18.71 5.14
N PHE A 55 -7.85 -19.09 4.27
CA PHE A 55 -8.05 -20.03 3.17
C PHE A 55 -7.45 -21.40 3.55
N SER A 56 -7.70 -22.41 2.72
CA SER A 56 -7.18 -23.76 2.98
C SER A 56 -5.65 -23.85 2.94
N ASP A 57 -4.98 -22.97 2.18
CA ASP A 57 -3.52 -22.93 1.98
C ASP A 57 -2.82 -21.79 2.73
N SER A 58 -3.53 -20.70 3.06
CA SER A 58 -2.91 -19.46 3.53
C SER A 58 -3.86 -18.62 4.39
N THR A 59 -3.36 -17.51 4.92
CA THR A 59 -4.17 -16.51 5.63
C THR A 59 -3.78 -15.15 5.11
N VAL A 60 -4.77 -14.35 4.68
CA VAL A 60 -4.56 -12.96 4.30
C VAL A 60 -4.86 -12.11 5.53
N ASN A 61 -3.86 -11.32 5.94
CA ASN A 61 -4.02 -10.30 6.97
C ASN A 61 -4.43 -8.99 6.30
N VAL A 62 -5.55 -8.41 6.73
CA VAL A 62 -6.02 -7.09 6.30
C VAL A 62 -5.98 -6.07 7.43
N GLU A 63 -5.53 -6.46 8.62
CA GLU A 63 -5.22 -5.52 9.69
C GLU A 63 -4.15 -4.51 9.21
N TYR A 64 -4.34 -3.23 9.50
CA TYR A 64 -3.49 -2.12 9.03
C TYR A 64 -3.38 -1.94 7.51
N ASP A 65 -4.15 -2.65 6.68
CA ASP A 65 -4.08 -2.54 5.22
C ASP A 65 -4.16 -1.08 4.75
N SER A 66 -5.17 -0.32 5.22
CA SER A 66 -5.33 1.09 4.87
C SER A 66 -4.15 1.98 5.30
N VAL A 67 -3.55 1.70 6.46
CA VAL A 67 -2.37 2.44 6.97
C VAL A 67 -1.14 2.15 6.13
N VAL A 68 -0.88 0.88 5.84
CA VAL A 68 0.30 0.50 5.06
C VAL A 68 0.19 1.02 3.63
N GLN A 69 -1.00 0.92 3.01
CA GLN A 69 -1.24 1.54 1.71
C GLN A 69 -1.06 3.05 1.76
N ALA A 70 -1.56 3.73 2.80
CA ALA A 70 -1.38 5.16 2.97
C ALA A 70 0.10 5.57 2.97
N LEU A 71 0.94 4.83 3.70
CA LEU A 71 2.39 5.10 3.77
C LEU A 71 3.08 4.85 2.43
N TYR A 72 2.82 3.72 1.78
CA TYR A 72 3.41 3.38 0.47
C TYR A 72 2.94 4.34 -0.64
N VAL A 73 1.64 4.68 -0.68
CA VAL A 73 1.08 5.60 -1.66
C VAL A 73 1.62 7.00 -1.43
N ALA A 74 1.62 7.51 -0.18
CA ALA A 74 2.15 8.85 0.09
C ALA A 74 3.62 8.97 -0.32
N TYR A 75 4.43 8.01 0.12
CA TYR A 75 5.89 8.10 -0.01
C TYR A 75 6.41 7.64 -1.36
N PHE A 76 5.89 6.55 -1.94
CA PHE A 76 6.38 5.98 -3.20
C PHE A 76 5.41 6.11 -4.37
N GLY A 77 4.18 6.57 -4.13
CA GLY A 77 3.15 6.68 -5.18
C GLY A 77 2.63 5.34 -5.70
N ARG A 78 2.98 4.21 -5.08
CA ARG A 78 2.57 2.85 -5.48
C ARG A 78 1.89 2.12 -4.32
N ALA A 79 1.20 1.04 -4.66
CA ALA A 79 0.72 0.07 -3.68
C ALA A 79 1.90 -0.64 -2.98
N ALA A 80 1.67 -1.13 -1.76
CA ALA A 80 2.63 -2.01 -1.11
C ALA A 80 2.79 -3.32 -1.90
N ASP A 81 4.00 -3.87 -1.95
CA ASP A 81 4.18 -5.25 -2.43
C ASP A 81 3.78 -6.27 -1.36
N TYR A 82 3.59 -7.52 -1.76
CA TYR A 82 3.09 -8.58 -0.87
C TYR A 82 3.92 -8.73 0.40
N ALA A 83 5.25 -8.75 0.27
CA ALA A 83 6.16 -8.93 1.40
C ALA A 83 6.27 -7.66 2.27
N GLY A 84 6.34 -6.49 1.63
CA GLY A 84 6.31 -5.19 2.29
C GLY A 84 5.05 -5.00 3.12
N MET A 85 3.89 -5.32 2.57
CA MET A 85 2.60 -5.29 3.27
C MET A 85 2.64 -6.14 4.54
N GLN A 86 2.97 -7.44 4.43
CA GLN A 86 3.02 -8.34 5.58
C GLN A 86 4.01 -7.86 6.66
N SER A 87 5.21 -7.44 6.24
CA SER A 87 6.24 -6.97 7.17
C SER A 87 5.81 -5.72 7.94
N PHE A 88 5.17 -4.76 7.25
CA PHE A 88 4.69 -3.54 7.91
C PHE A 88 3.50 -3.82 8.83
N GLN A 89 2.54 -4.63 8.40
CA GLN A 89 1.40 -5.03 9.24
C GLN A 89 1.88 -5.69 10.55
N ASP A 90 2.83 -6.63 10.46
CA ASP A 90 3.39 -7.32 11.63
C ASP A 90 4.11 -6.36 12.58
N GLN A 91 4.88 -5.41 12.05
CA GLN A 91 5.60 -4.44 12.86
C GLN A 91 4.65 -3.44 13.51
N LEU A 92 3.64 -2.94 12.80
CA LEU A 92 2.60 -2.07 13.34
C LEU A 92 1.79 -2.77 14.44
N ALA A 93 1.41 -4.02 14.23
CA ALA A 93 0.71 -4.83 15.22
C ALA A 93 1.54 -5.01 16.51
N LYS A 94 2.84 -5.35 16.37
CA LYS A 94 3.76 -5.48 17.52
C LYS A 94 3.93 -4.17 18.30
N LEU A 95 3.86 -3.04 17.61
CA LEU A 95 3.95 -1.71 18.22
C LEU A 95 2.65 -1.24 18.86
N GLY A 96 1.54 -1.97 18.69
CA GLY A 96 0.21 -1.52 19.09
C GLY A 96 -0.18 -0.20 18.43
N ALA A 97 0.21 -0.03 17.16
CA ALA A 97 0.05 1.23 16.46
C ALA A 97 -1.43 1.57 16.20
N PRO A 98 -1.77 2.85 16.01
CA PRO A 98 -3.12 3.22 15.56
C PRO A 98 -3.44 2.64 14.17
N ARG A 99 -4.71 2.30 13.92
CA ARG A 99 -5.16 1.68 12.66
C ARG A 99 -5.63 2.69 11.61
N ASP A 100 -5.30 3.96 11.78
CA ASP A 100 -5.59 5.03 10.86
C ASP A 100 -4.41 6.01 10.76
N ILE A 101 -4.27 6.69 9.61
CA ILE A 101 -3.11 7.52 9.32
C ILE A 101 -3.01 8.76 10.23
N ALA A 102 -4.14 9.27 10.73
CA ALA A 102 -4.14 10.42 11.64
C ALA A 102 -3.62 10.02 13.03
N GLY A 103 -4.01 8.84 13.51
CA GLY A 103 -3.48 8.24 14.73
C GLY A 103 -1.98 7.93 14.60
N ILE A 104 -1.56 7.35 13.47
CA ILE A 104 -0.13 7.10 13.19
C ILE A 104 0.67 8.41 13.23
N SER A 105 0.15 9.47 12.58
CA SER A 105 0.76 10.81 12.60
C SER A 105 0.88 11.37 14.02
N ALA A 106 -0.18 11.26 14.83
CA ALA A 106 -0.17 11.71 16.23
C ALA A 106 0.80 10.89 17.11
N ALA A 107 0.93 9.59 16.86
CA ALA A 107 1.80 8.70 17.62
C ALA A 107 3.28 8.76 17.19
N TYR A 108 3.59 9.32 16.02
CA TYR A 108 4.93 9.31 15.43
C TYR A 108 6.02 9.84 16.38
N ASN A 109 5.79 10.99 17.05
CA ASN A 109 6.78 11.58 17.95
C ASN A 109 6.81 10.96 19.36
N THR A 110 5.80 10.16 19.72
CA THR A 110 5.64 9.61 21.08
C THR A 110 5.93 8.12 21.16
N ASN A 111 5.98 7.42 20.02
CA ASN A 111 6.35 6.01 19.93
C ASN A 111 7.67 5.85 19.13
N PRO A 112 8.81 5.63 19.80
CA PRO A 112 10.12 5.52 19.13
C PRO A 112 10.22 4.36 18.13
N GLY A 113 9.47 3.28 18.35
CA GLY A 113 9.43 2.15 17.42
C GLY A 113 8.68 2.49 16.15
N LEU A 114 7.53 3.17 16.29
CA LEU A 114 6.77 3.69 15.16
C LEU A 114 7.57 4.74 14.38
N HIS A 115 8.22 5.68 15.08
CA HIS A 115 9.10 6.67 14.47
C HIS A 115 10.13 6.02 13.53
N LYS A 116 10.88 5.03 14.04
CA LYS A 116 11.88 4.29 13.27
C LYS A 116 11.29 3.53 12.09
N LEU A 117 10.11 2.92 12.28
CA LEU A 117 9.42 2.17 11.23
C LEU A 117 8.96 3.09 10.10
N ILE A 118 8.41 4.25 10.40
CA ILE A 118 8.01 5.22 9.37
C ILE A 118 9.24 5.77 8.65
N ASP A 119 10.31 6.12 9.38
CA ASP A 119 11.53 6.67 8.79
C ASP A 119 12.31 5.66 7.93
N SER A 120 12.06 4.35 8.06
CA SER A 120 12.74 3.33 7.27
C SER A 120 12.45 3.43 5.77
N PHE A 121 11.34 4.06 5.36
CA PHE A 121 11.06 4.36 3.96
C PHE A 121 12.16 5.18 3.31
N SER A 122 12.66 6.19 4.03
CA SER A 122 13.67 7.12 3.53
C SER A 122 15.06 6.51 3.36
N ALA A 123 15.33 5.38 4.03
CA ALA A 123 16.59 4.64 3.95
C ALA A 123 16.58 3.53 2.88
N SER A 124 15.52 3.43 2.07
CA SER A 124 15.37 2.38 1.08
C SER A 124 16.05 2.75 -0.26
N ALA A 125 16.56 1.75 -0.97
CA ALA A 125 17.10 1.93 -2.32
C ALA A 125 16.07 2.49 -3.31
N GLU A 126 14.78 2.20 -3.12
CA GLU A 126 13.70 2.79 -3.92
C GLU A 126 13.55 4.30 -3.65
N SER A 127 13.69 4.75 -2.40
CA SER A 127 13.69 6.17 -2.05
C SER A 127 14.83 6.91 -2.75
N ASP A 128 16.05 6.36 -2.70
CA ASP A 128 17.22 6.94 -3.36
C ASP A 128 17.05 7.03 -4.89
N ALA A 129 16.44 6.00 -5.49
CA ALA A 129 16.18 5.96 -6.94
C ALA A 129 15.06 6.90 -7.38
N LEU A 130 14.02 7.10 -6.56
CA LEU A 130 12.88 7.95 -6.89
C LEU A 130 13.13 9.43 -6.63
N TYR A 131 13.96 9.74 -5.63
CA TYR A 131 14.23 11.09 -5.18
C TYR A 131 15.73 11.39 -5.22
N PRO A 132 16.38 11.23 -6.41
CA PRO A 132 17.79 11.57 -6.57
C PRO A 132 18.00 13.08 -6.45
N ASP A 133 16.97 13.86 -6.74
CA ASP A 133 16.96 15.30 -6.66
C ASP A 133 16.65 15.82 -5.23
N GLY A 134 16.83 17.12 -5.03
CA GLY A 134 16.70 17.77 -3.72
C GLY A 134 15.29 17.70 -3.11
N THR A 135 15.17 18.20 -1.88
CA THR A 135 13.93 18.15 -1.09
C THR A 135 12.67 18.69 -1.81
N ALA A 136 12.81 19.71 -2.64
CA ALA A 136 11.68 20.30 -3.38
C ALA A 136 11.03 19.31 -4.37
N ASP A 137 11.83 18.47 -5.03
CA ASP A 137 11.32 17.47 -5.98
C ASP A 137 10.62 16.32 -5.25
N PHE A 138 11.18 15.91 -4.10
CA PHE A 138 10.51 14.99 -3.19
C PHE A 138 9.13 15.51 -2.76
N VAL A 139 9.05 16.75 -2.25
CA VAL A 139 7.77 17.37 -1.84
C VAL A 139 6.79 17.42 -3.01
N SER A 140 7.25 17.82 -4.20
CA SER A 140 6.42 17.88 -5.40
C SER A 140 5.89 16.50 -5.81
N ALA A 141 6.68 15.44 -5.67
CA ALA A 141 6.26 14.07 -5.94
C ALA A 141 5.22 13.60 -4.92
N VAL A 142 5.41 13.85 -3.63
CA VAL A 142 4.43 13.53 -2.58
C VAL A 142 3.09 14.21 -2.85
N PHE A 143 3.09 15.49 -3.23
CA PHE A 143 1.86 16.21 -3.57
C PHE A 143 1.14 15.60 -4.78
N LYS A 144 1.88 15.16 -5.81
CA LYS A 144 1.29 14.43 -6.94
C LYS A 144 0.73 13.08 -6.51
N ASN A 145 1.45 12.33 -5.68
CA ASN A 145 1.01 11.03 -5.19
C ASN A 145 -0.29 11.15 -4.39
N VAL A 146 -0.32 12.07 -3.41
CA VAL A 146 -1.42 12.23 -2.45
C VAL A 146 -2.59 13.01 -3.03
N LEU A 147 -2.33 14.13 -3.71
CA LEU A 147 -3.36 15.09 -4.14
C LEU A 147 -3.58 15.13 -5.66
N GLY A 148 -2.73 14.48 -6.45
CA GLY A 148 -2.84 14.50 -7.91
C GLY A 148 -2.50 15.84 -8.55
N ARG A 149 -1.87 16.75 -7.80
CA ARG A 149 -1.57 18.12 -8.22
C ARG A 149 -0.25 18.60 -7.60
N SER A 150 0.41 19.55 -8.25
CA SER A 150 1.60 20.20 -7.69
C SER A 150 1.29 21.03 -6.44
N PRO A 151 2.23 21.18 -5.50
CA PRO A 151 2.07 22.08 -4.37
C PRO A 151 1.98 23.53 -4.84
N ALA A 152 1.23 24.36 -4.10
CA ALA A 152 1.36 25.80 -4.22
C ALA A 152 2.75 26.23 -3.69
N GLU A 153 3.28 27.36 -4.17
CA GLU A 153 4.62 27.85 -3.82
C GLU A 153 4.85 27.93 -2.31
N ALA A 154 3.90 28.50 -1.56
CA ALA A 154 3.98 28.59 -0.10
C ALA A 154 4.00 27.21 0.58
N GLY A 155 3.27 26.23 0.04
CA GLY A 155 3.29 24.86 0.54
C GLY A 155 4.62 24.18 0.26
N LEU A 156 5.14 24.32 -0.96
CA LEU A 156 6.45 23.79 -1.33
C LEU A 156 7.56 24.34 -0.43
N ALA A 157 7.56 25.66 -0.20
CA ALA A 157 8.52 26.32 0.67
C ALA A 157 8.44 25.79 2.12
N PHE A 158 7.22 25.74 2.69
CA PHE A 158 7.00 25.25 4.06
C PHE A 158 7.53 23.82 4.27
N TRP A 159 7.12 22.89 3.40
CA TRP A 159 7.53 21.48 3.55
C TRP A 159 9.02 21.30 3.28
N SER A 160 9.59 22.05 2.33
CA SER A 160 11.02 21.96 2.04
C SER A 160 11.86 22.47 3.21
N GLU A 161 11.51 23.64 3.77
CA GLU A 161 12.20 24.20 4.95
C GLU A 161 12.12 23.26 6.16
N ALA A 162 10.95 22.67 6.41
CA ALA A 162 10.77 21.73 7.52
C ALA A 162 11.65 20.47 7.36
N ILE A 163 11.85 19.98 6.14
CA ILE A 163 12.71 18.82 5.87
C ILE A 163 14.19 19.23 5.92
N ASP A 164 14.56 20.32 5.25
CA ASP A 164 15.96 20.76 5.14
C ASP A 164 16.55 21.22 6.49
N SER A 165 15.71 21.73 7.39
CA SER A 165 16.10 22.05 8.77
C SER A 165 16.20 20.82 9.69
N GLY A 166 15.75 19.65 9.23
CA GLY A 166 15.67 18.42 10.02
C GLY A 166 14.49 18.39 11.01
N ALA A 167 13.58 19.36 10.95
CA ALA A 167 12.37 19.37 11.79
C ALA A 167 11.41 18.23 11.42
N LEU A 168 11.38 17.80 10.16
CA LEU A 168 10.66 16.63 9.67
C LEU A 168 11.60 15.72 8.86
N SER A 169 11.46 14.41 9.04
CA SER A 169 11.98 13.47 8.06
C SER A 169 11.14 13.53 6.77
N ARG A 170 11.69 13.08 5.65
CA ARG A 170 10.94 12.91 4.39
C ARG A 170 9.69 12.04 4.60
N ALA A 171 9.83 10.94 5.34
CA ALA A 171 8.73 10.01 5.59
C ALA A 171 7.62 10.64 6.44
N ASN A 172 8.00 11.38 7.48
CA ASN A 172 7.06 12.14 8.30
C ASN A 172 6.32 13.20 7.47
N ALA A 173 7.03 13.93 6.60
CA ALA A 173 6.40 14.92 5.73
C ALA A 173 5.36 14.28 4.79
N ALA A 174 5.67 13.15 4.16
CA ALA A 174 4.72 12.45 3.28
C ALA A 174 3.43 12.01 4.01
N MET A 175 3.59 11.38 5.17
CA MET A 175 2.49 10.99 6.03
C MET A 175 1.68 12.21 6.51
N SER A 176 2.35 13.27 6.95
CA SER A 176 1.72 14.49 7.46
C SER A 176 0.92 15.24 6.38
N ILE A 177 1.42 15.28 5.13
CA ILE A 177 0.70 15.84 3.98
C ILE A 177 -0.62 15.08 3.76
N MET A 178 -0.59 13.75 3.75
CA MET A 178 -1.80 12.94 3.60
C MET A 178 -2.77 13.11 4.78
N SER A 179 -2.26 13.03 6.01
CA SER A 179 -3.08 13.22 7.21
C SER A 179 -3.75 14.59 7.25
N GLY A 180 -3.01 15.66 6.89
CA GLY A 180 -3.56 17.01 6.83
C GLY A 180 -4.61 17.18 5.73
N ALA A 181 -4.41 16.56 4.56
CA ALA A 181 -5.37 16.60 3.47
C ALA A 181 -6.71 15.94 3.85
N LEU A 182 -6.67 14.80 4.55
CA LEU A 182 -7.87 14.10 5.03
C LEU A 182 -8.68 14.89 6.06
N GLN A 183 -8.06 15.85 6.75
CA GLN A 183 -8.72 16.71 7.75
C GLN A 183 -9.22 18.04 7.17
N ASN A 184 -8.92 18.34 5.90
CA ASN A 184 -9.30 19.60 5.27
C ASN A 184 -10.77 19.57 4.79
N LEU A 185 -11.63 20.35 5.45
CA LEU A 185 -13.07 20.41 5.15
C LEU A 185 -13.48 21.48 4.14
N THR A 186 -12.52 22.16 3.49
CA THR A 186 -12.82 23.05 2.36
C THR A 186 -13.41 22.24 1.19
N PRO A 187 -14.15 22.86 0.24
CA PRO A 187 -14.66 22.14 -0.92
C PRO A 187 -13.59 21.38 -1.71
N GLN A 188 -12.39 21.96 -1.86
CA GLN A 188 -11.26 21.27 -2.49
C GLN A 188 -10.71 20.16 -1.59
N GLY A 189 -10.62 20.37 -0.28
CA GLY A 189 -10.17 19.36 0.68
C GLY A 189 -11.04 18.10 0.67
N LEU A 190 -12.36 18.24 0.50
CA LEU A 190 -13.26 17.10 0.36
C LEU A 190 -13.00 16.29 -0.93
N LEU A 191 -12.67 16.97 -2.04
CA LEU A 191 -12.26 16.30 -3.28
C LEU A 191 -10.90 15.61 -3.12
N ASP A 192 -9.96 16.26 -2.45
CA ASP A 192 -8.64 15.68 -2.14
C ASP A 192 -8.80 14.41 -1.27
N ALA A 193 -9.64 14.47 -0.23
CA ALA A 193 -9.95 13.32 0.62
C ALA A 193 -10.62 12.17 -0.16
N GLN A 194 -11.57 12.48 -1.06
CA GLN A 194 -12.19 11.46 -1.92
C GLN A 194 -11.17 10.82 -2.87
N ARG A 195 -10.27 11.62 -3.47
CA ARG A 195 -9.18 11.10 -4.30
C ARG A 195 -8.30 10.16 -3.49
N ILE A 196 -7.85 10.58 -2.31
CA ILE A 196 -7.02 9.74 -1.42
C ILE A 196 -7.75 8.42 -1.15
N GLY A 197 -9.02 8.47 -0.73
CA GLY A 197 -9.83 7.28 -0.49
C GLY A 197 -9.87 6.33 -1.69
N ASN A 198 -10.13 6.86 -2.90
CA ASN A 198 -10.13 6.06 -4.12
C ASN A 198 -8.75 5.47 -4.42
N THR A 199 -7.67 6.25 -4.28
CA THR A 199 -6.31 5.77 -4.53
C THR A 199 -5.91 4.66 -3.56
N LEU A 200 -6.26 4.78 -2.28
CA LEU A 200 -5.98 3.74 -1.28
C LEU A 200 -6.80 2.47 -1.51
N ALA A 201 -8.05 2.59 -1.95
CA ALA A 201 -8.87 1.45 -2.33
C ALA A 201 -8.26 0.69 -3.51
N VAL A 202 -7.87 1.40 -4.59
CA VAL A 202 -7.21 0.78 -5.75
C VAL A 202 -5.85 0.15 -5.37
N ALA A 203 -5.08 0.80 -4.48
CA ALA A 203 -3.80 0.26 -4.02
C ALA A 203 -3.96 -1.01 -3.16
N SER A 204 -4.96 -1.00 -2.27
CA SER A 204 -5.35 -2.18 -1.48
C SER A 204 -5.80 -3.31 -2.41
N ASP A 205 -6.73 -3.05 -3.33
CA ASP A 205 -7.22 -4.04 -4.30
C ASP A 205 -6.08 -4.62 -5.15
N PHE A 206 -5.10 -3.79 -5.55
CA PHE A 206 -3.93 -4.27 -6.28
C PHE A 206 -3.10 -5.25 -5.46
N THR A 207 -2.78 -4.89 -4.22
CA THR A 207 -1.95 -5.73 -3.33
C THR A 207 -2.69 -7.00 -2.94
N LEU A 208 -3.96 -6.87 -2.63
CA LEU A 208 -4.84 -7.97 -2.31
C LEU A 208 -5.00 -8.90 -3.51
N ALA A 209 -4.96 -8.42 -4.76
CA ALA A 209 -5.06 -9.28 -5.93
C ALA A 209 -3.82 -10.17 -6.17
N ILE A 210 -2.69 -9.91 -5.51
CA ILE A 210 -1.48 -10.75 -5.59
C ILE A 210 -1.73 -12.04 -4.78
N ASP A 211 -1.92 -13.16 -5.48
CA ASP A 211 -2.23 -14.46 -4.86
C ASP A 211 -1.45 -15.65 -5.37
N ARG A 212 -0.55 -15.44 -6.33
CA ARG A 212 0.33 -16.49 -6.85
C ARG A 212 1.81 -16.14 -6.64
N PRO A 213 2.68 -17.14 -6.48
CA PRO A 213 4.13 -16.92 -6.45
C PRO A 213 4.66 -16.15 -7.68
N SER A 214 4.09 -16.37 -8.87
CA SER A 214 4.45 -15.66 -10.10
C SER A 214 4.13 -14.17 -10.03
N GLU A 215 3.00 -13.80 -9.45
CA GLU A 215 2.58 -12.40 -9.27
C GLU A 215 3.43 -11.70 -8.20
N ILE A 216 3.75 -12.40 -7.09
CA ILE A 216 4.67 -11.89 -6.06
C ILE A 216 6.04 -11.58 -6.67
N ALA A 217 6.60 -12.52 -7.45
CA ALA A 217 7.88 -12.33 -8.12
C ALA A 217 7.80 -11.20 -9.17
N GLY A 218 6.72 -11.15 -9.96
CA GLY A 218 6.53 -10.16 -11.01
C GLY A 218 6.46 -8.72 -10.49
N TYR A 219 5.75 -8.49 -9.37
CA TYR A 219 5.63 -7.16 -8.79
C TYR A 219 6.91 -6.67 -8.08
N GLY A 220 7.82 -7.57 -7.70
CA GLY A 220 9.07 -7.24 -7.02
C GLY A 220 10.10 -6.44 -7.84
N THR A 221 9.75 -5.96 -9.04
CA THR A 221 10.67 -5.25 -9.96
C THR A 221 10.42 -3.74 -9.97
N THR A 222 11.47 -2.96 -10.26
CA THR A 222 11.38 -1.49 -10.38
C THR A 222 10.44 -1.05 -11.52
N LEU A 223 10.42 -1.81 -12.62
CA LEU A 223 9.50 -1.59 -13.73
C LEU A 223 8.05 -1.78 -13.30
N ALA A 224 7.74 -2.88 -12.61
CA ALA A 224 6.39 -3.14 -12.12
C ALA A 224 5.94 -2.10 -11.10
N ALA A 225 6.82 -1.70 -10.17
CA ALA A 225 6.59 -0.58 -9.26
C ALA A 225 6.24 0.73 -10.00
N SER A 226 6.94 1.03 -11.11
CA SER A 226 6.66 2.21 -11.96
C SER A 226 5.31 2.12 -12.69
N MET A 227 4.94 0.92 -13.16
CA MET A 227 3.63 0.69 -13.77
C MET A 227 2.51 0.94 -12.76
N VAL A 228 2.65 0.47 -11.52
CA VAL A 228 1.65 0.71 -10.45
C VAL A 228 1.58 2.18 -10.08
N ARG A 229 2.71 2.89 -9.97
CA ARG A 229 2.72 4.36 -9.82
C ARG A 229 1.91 5.04 -10.91
N THR A 230 2.13 4.63 -12.16
CA THR A 230 1.45 5.21 -13.32
C THR A 230 -0.05 4.96 -13.25
N MET A 231 -0.48 3.75 -12.87
CA MET A 231 -1.89 3.43 -12.67
C MET A 231 -2.50 4.32 -11.58
N LEU A 232 -1.90 4.38 -10.39
CA LEU A 232 -2.43 5.17 -9.26
C LEU A 232 -2.46 6.68 -9.55
N ALA A 233 -1.53 7.18 -10.38
CA ALA A 233 -1.53 8.58 -10.81
C ALA A 233 -2.77 8.96 -11.64
N THR A 234 -3.45 7.99 -12.27
CA THR A 234 -4.70 8.22 -13.01
C THR A 234 -5.94 8.34 -12.13
N VAL A 235 -5.83 7.98 -10.85
CA VAL A 235 -6.97 8.00 -9.91
C VAL A 235 -7.32 9.44 -9.53
N THR A 236 -8.61 9.74 -9.59
CA THR A 236 -9.22 11.04 -9.27
C THR A 236 -10.34 10.87 -8.25
N ALA A 237 -10.86 11.98 -7.73
CA ALA A 237 -12.03 11.98 -6.85
C ALA A 237 -13.28 11.37 -7.50
N GLY A 238 -13.40 11.44 -8.83
CA GLY A 238 -14.53 10.91 -9.60
C GLY A 238 -14.29 9.53 -10.21
N SER A 239 -13.17 8.87 -9.89
CA SER A 239 -12.86 7.55 -10.43
C SER A 239 -13.82 6.49 -9.92
N ASP A 240 -14.27 5.62 -10.83
CA ASP A 240 -14.93 4.36 -10.48
C ASP A 240 -13.86 3.34 -10.09
N VAL A 241 -13.82 2.97 -8.80
CA VAL A 241 -12.82 2.05 -8.25
C VAL A 241 -13.01 0.63 -8.80
N GLU A 242 -14.23 0.17 -9.03
CA GLU A 242 -14.48 -1.19 -9.54
C GLU A 242 -13.94 -1.37 -10.96
N ALA A 243 -13.95 -0.31 -11.77
CA ALA A 243 -13.36 -0.33 -13.10
C ALA A 243 -11.84 -0.63 -13.09
N PHE A 244 -11.13 -0.33 -11.99
CA PHE A 244 -9.71 -0.66 -11.86
C PHE A 244 -9.45 -2.14 -11.64
N HIS A 245 -10.43 -2.96 -11.24
CA HIS A 245 -10.22 -4.41 -11.04
C HIS A 245 -9.76 -5.11 -12.33
N ALA A 246 -10.32 -4.72 -13.48
CA ALA A 246 -9.91 -5.25 -14.78
C ALA A 246 -8.48 -4.79 -15.17
N VAL A 247 -8.12 -3.55 -14.81
CA VAL A 247 -6.78 -2.98 -15.04
C VAL A 247 -5.75 -3.72 -14.18
N ILE A 248 -6.01 -3.87 -12.88
CA ILE A 248 -5.18 -4.61 -11.92
C ILE A 248 -4.93 -6.03 -12.42
N LYS A 249 -5.98 -6.76 -12.80
CA LYS A 249 -5.86 -8.13 -13.32
C LYS A 249 -4.94 -8.19 -14.55
N THR A 250 -5.10 -7.25 -15.47
CA THR A 250 -4.26 -7.19 -16.68
C THR A 250 -2.81 -6.87 -16.33
N MET A 251 -2.58 -5.92 -15.44
CA MET A 251 -1.23 -5.56 -14.98
C MET A 251 -0.52 -6.72 -14.31
N LEU A 252 -1.19 -7.44 -13.41
CA LEU A 252 -0.62 -8.62 -12.75
C LEU A 252 -0.29 -9.73 -13.74
N ALA A 253 -1.16 -9.99 -14.73
CA ALA A 253 -0.87 -10.96 -15.79
C ALA A 253 0.32 -10.57 -16.68
N VAL A 254 0.54 -9.27 -16.91
CA VAL A 254 1.75 -8.77 -17.61
C VAL A 254 2.99 -8.97 -16.75
N MET A 255 2.94 -8.56 -15.48
CA MET A 255 4.07 -8.63 -14.55
C MET A 255 4.50 -10.07 -14.24
N SER A 256 3.55 -11.00 -14.17
CA SER A 256 3.80 -12.42 -13.93
C SER A 256 4.22 -13.20 -15.18
N GLY A 257 4.25 -12.53 -16.35
CA GLY A 257 4.56 -13.17 -17.64
C GLY A 257 3.43 -14.03 -18.20
N GLU A 258 2.29 -14.14 -17.51
CA GLU A 258 1.13 -14.91 -17.97
C GLU A 258 0.57 -14.38 -19.31
N LEU A 259 0.67 -13.08 -19.57
CA LEU A 259 0.28 -12.47 -20.84
C LEU A 259 1.27 -12.73 -22.00
N HIS A 260 2.54 -13.02 -21.71
CA HIS A 260 3.55 -13.36 -22.73
C HIS A 260 3.47 -14.85 -23.10
N THR A 261 3.08 -15.72 -22.18
CA THR A 261 2.91 -17.16 -22.44
C THR A 261 1.78 -17.49 -23.43
N THR A 262 0.91 -16.52 -23.76
CA THR A 262 -0.16 -16.69 -24.75
C THR A 262 0.24 -16.26 -26.17
N LEU A 263 1.47 -15.76 -26.42
CA LEU A 263 1.83 -15.13 -27.70
C LEU A 263 3.23 -15.39 -28.32
N ASP A 264 4.13 -16.24 -27.78
CA ASP A 264 5.19 -17.03 -28.51
C ASP A 264 6.53 -17.25 -27.72
N ALA A 265 7.04 -18.49 -27.75
CA ALA A 265 8.45 -18.97 -27.84
C ALA A 265 9.57 -18.47 -26.85
N PRO A 266 10.79 -19.08 -26.83
CA PRO A 266 11.59 -19.32 -25.61
C PRO A 266 12.40 -18.12 -25.07
N ALA A 267 12.69 -18.21 -23.76
CA ALA A 267 13.19 -17.16 -22.89
C ALA A 267 14.61 -16.63 -23.19
N ALA A 268 14.77 -15.30 -23.04
CA ALA A 268 16.05 -14.59 -22.96
C ALA A 268 16.64 -14.68 -21.53
N PRO A 269 17.97 -14.57 -21.36
CA PRO A 269 18.63 -14.89 -20.10
C PRO A 269 18.36 -13.89 -18.97
N GLU A 270 18.28 -14.45 -17.77
CA GLU A 270 17.97 -13.85 -16.47
C GLU A 270 18.87 -12.64 -16.12
N ALA A 271 18.25 -11.52 -15.74
CA ALA A 271 18.92 -10.43 -15.04
C ALA A 271 19.03 -10.76 -13.54
N PRO A 272 20.09 -10.32 -12.84
CA PRO A 272 20.33 -10.69 -11.45
C PRO A 272 19.25 -10.10 -10.50
N PRO A 273 18.85 -10.84 -9.44
CA PRO A 273 17.81 -10.41 -8.52
C PRO A 273 18.28 -9.26 -7.61
N LEU A 274 17.43 -8.25 -7.43
CA LEU A 274 17.61 -7.18 -6.43
C LEU A 274 16.99 -7.60 -5.09
N LEU A 275 17.67 -7.30 -3.98
CA LEU A 275 17.27 -7.64 -2.62
C LEU A 275 16.03 -6.83 -2.16
N LEU A 276 15.04 -7.57 -1.63
CA LEU A 276 13.77 -7.10 -1.05
C LEU A 276 13.97 -6.17 0.16
N VAL A 277 13.17 -5.10 0.26
CA VAL A 277 13.04 -4.28 1.49
C VAL A 277 12.16 -5.02 2.49
N GLY A 278 12.64 -5.19 3.74
CA GLY A 278 11.89 -5.84 4.83
C GLY A 278 12.57 -7.02 5.52
N VAL A 279 13.84 -7.33 5.21
CA VAL A 279 14.62 -8.33 5.96
C VAL A 279 15.04 -7.73 7.30
N ALA A 280 14.72 -8.41 8.41
CA ALA A 280 15.12 -8.02 9.76
C ALA A 280 16.64 -7.79 9.85
N PRO A 281 17.13 -6.84 10.67
CA PRO A 281 18.57 -6.75 10.93
C PRO A 281 19.04 -8.08 11.53
N ALA A 282 20.14 -8.61 10.98
CA ALA A 282 20.80 -9.80 11.50
C ALA A 282 21.04 -9.67 13.01
N ALA A 283 20.80 -10.77 13.74
CA ALA A 283 21.07 -10.84 15.16
C ALA A 283 22.54 -10.47 15.43
N TRP A 284 22.72 -9.50 16.32
CA TRP A 284 24.01 -9.17 16.92
C TRP A 284 24.40 -10.33 17.85
N GLU A 285 25.27 -11.22 17.41
CA GLU A 285 26.02 -12.04 18.36
C GLU A 285 27.26 -11.26 18.79
N GLY A 286 27.17 -10.71 20.01
CA GLY A 286 28.31 -10.14 20.70
C GLY A 286 29.31 -11.23 21.11
N GLY A 287 30.56 -11.01 20.73
CA GLY A 287 31.69 -10.92 21.66
C GLY A 287 32.12 -12.15 22.47
N LEU A 288 33.37 -12.53 22.20
CA LEU A 288 34.41 -12.95 23.16
C LEU A 288 34.32 -14.36 23.79
N ALA A 289 35.13 -15.27 23.25
CA ALA A 289 36.31 -15.83 23.93
C ALA A 289 37.32 -16.34 22.90
#